data_AF-A0A9W6ZZ32-F1
#
_entry.id   AF-A0A9W6ZZ32-F1
#
_cell.length_a   1.000
_cell.length_b   1.000
_cell.length_c   1.000
_cell.angle_alpha   90.00
_cell.angle_beta   90.00
_cell.angle_gamma   90.00
#
_symmetry.space_group_name_H-M   'P 1'
#
loop_
_entity.id
_entity.type
_entity.pdbx_description
1 polymer ?
#
loop_
_entity_poly.entity_id
_entity_poly.type
_entity_poly.pdbx_seq_one_letter_code
_entity_poly.pdbx_strand_id
1 'polypeptide(L)'
;MYHSYLAWREGFPRFTDHSVVFRPTIPGFPRNWCQPGGLATDGSRLIFVQGATYDTSVCLVGSYVERCCHVIDQVLPGDGYPGQVTILIDCRPYEGMMNPPATKMLTFFKLVAQVISNNHPGRISKVVIYPIPRIITGLVNMILRMFNKDTREKLNFISGRSSMGSPCPPKFWNYVEDPSELPESTRKWHVREQA
;
A
#
# COMPACT_ATOMS: atom_id res chain seq x y z
N MET A 1 21.72 -5.40 -9.60
CA MET A 1 20.65 -4.94 -8.68
C MET A 1 20.98 -3.57 -8.08
N TYR A 2 22.14 -3.38 -7.43
CA TYR A 2 22.55 -2.08 -6.87
C TYR A 2 22.74 -0.96 -7.92
N HIS A 3 23.41 -1.22 -9.04
CA HIS A 3 23.57 -0.22 -10.12
C HIS A 3 22.24 0.21 -10.76
N SER A 4 21.28 -0.72 -10.92
CA SER A 4 19.95 -0.42 -11.44
C SER A 4 19.15 0.46 -10.47
N TYR A 5 19.31 0.22 -9.17
CA TYR A 5 18.75 1.07 -8.12
C TYR A 5 19.34 2.47 -8.13
N LEU A 6 20.67 2.61 -8.25
CA LEU A 6 21.33 3.92 -8.33
C LEU A 6 20.90 4.72 -9.57
N ALA A 7 20.84 4.08 -10.75
CA ALA A 7 20.36 4.71 -11.97
C ALA A 7 18.89 5.14 -11.87
N TRP A 8 18.03 4.35 -11.19
CA TRP A 8 16.67 4.75 -10.89
C TRP A 8 16.62 5.95 -9.93
N ARG A 9 17.49 5.99 -8.91
CA ARG A 9 17.61 7.10 -7.96
C ARG A 9 18.09 8.41 -8.57
N GLU A 10 18.86 8.38 -9.65
CA GLU A 10 19.25 9.59 -10.38
C GLU A 10 18.02 10.30 -11.00
N GLY A 11 17.02 9.53 -11.45
CA GLY A 11 15.73 10.07 -11.92
C GLY A 11 14.71 10.35 -10.81
N PHE A 12 14.89 9.72 -9.64
CA PHE A 12 13.99 9.80 -8.48
C PHE A 12 14.79 10.03 -7.20
N PRO A 13 15.31 11.26 -6.99
CA PRO A 13 16.08 11.58 -5.81
C PRO A 13 15.26 11.35 -4.55
N ARG A 14 15.92 10.85 -3.50
CA ARG A 14 15.27 10.60 -2.21
C ARG A 14 14.64 11.88 -1.69
N PHE A 15 13.45 11.73 -1.14
CA PHE A 15 12.80 12.78 -0.38
C PHE A 15 13.30 12.70 1.06
N THR A 16 14.57 13.03 1.27
CA THR A 16 15.19 13.05 2.61
C THR A 16 14.71 14.21 3.46
N ASP A 17 14.11 15.21 2.84
CA ASP A 17 13.51 16.34 3.52
C ASP A 17 11.99 16.15 3.60
N HIS A 18 11.49 16.00 4.83
CA HIS A 18 10.05 15.88 5.13
C HIS A 18 9.26 17.14 4.74
N SER A 19 9.93 18.26 4.45
CA SER A 19 9.32 19.48 3.90
C SER A 19 9.00 19.38 2.41
N VAL A 20 9.59 18.41 1.70
CA VAL A 20 9.32 18.19 0.28
C VAL A 20 7.96 17.53 0.11
N VAL A 21 6.97 18.37 -0.17
CA VAL A 21 5.63 17.93 -0.53
C VAL A 21 5.72 17.14 -1.83
N PHE A 22 5.37 15.85 -1.81
CA PHE A 22 5.07 15.13 -3.04
C PHE A 22 4.00 15.90 -3.82
N ARG A 23 4.43 16.54 -4.90
CA ARG A 23 3.54 17.15 -5.87
C ARG A 23 3.41 16.14 -6.99
N PRO A 24 2.28 15.41 -7.06
CA PRO A 24 2.04 14.59 -8.24
C PRO A 24 2.13 15.53 -9.44
N THR A 25 2.89 15.13 -10.45
CA THR A 25 3.06 15.85 -11.71
C THR A 25 1.74 16.02 -12.48
N ILE A 26 0.65 15.40 -12.00
CA ILE A 26 -0.64 15.31 -12.67
C ILE A 26 -1.75 15.88 -11.76
N PRO A 27 -2.53 16.87 -12.22
CA PRO A 27 -3.73 17.34 -11.55
C PRO A 27 -4.73 16.21 -11.29
N GLY A 28 -5.32 16.15 -10.09
CA GLY A 28 -6.34 15.16 -9.74
C GLY A 28 -5.85 13.88 -9.06
N PHE A 29 -4.55 13.75 -8.78
CA PHE A 29 -4.07 12.62 -7.98
C PHE A 29 -4.66 12.64 -6.55
N PRO A 30 -5.20 11.52 -6.06
CA PRO A 30 -5.84 11.46 -4.75
C PRO A 30 -4.83 11.72 -3.61
N ARG A 31 -4.99 12.87 -2.92
CA ARG A 31 -4.06 13.35 -1.86
C ARG A 31 -3.79 12.32 -0.75
N ASN A 32 -4.82 11.56 -0.39
CA ASN A 32 -4.80 10.61 0.73
C ASN A 32 -4.58 9.15 0.28
N TRP A 33 -4.23 8.94 -0.98
CA TRP A 33 -4.14 7.61 -1.56
C TRP A 33 -3.09 6.72 -0.91
N CYS A 34 -1.91 7.25 -0.58
CA CYS A 34 -0.87 6.54 0.16
C CYS A 34 -0.28 7.47 1.21
N GLN A 35 -0.33 7.05 2.47
CA GLN A 35 -0.02 7.87 3.65
C GLN A 35 0.86 7.09 4.63
N PRO A 36 1.80 7.77 5.32
CA PRO A 36 2.51 7.16 6.44
C PRO A 36 1.54 6.94 7.60
N GLY A 37 1.67 5.80 8.27
CA GLY A 37 1.11 5.54 9.60
C GLY A 37 2.21 5.51 10.65
N GLY A 38 1.91 4.95 11.83
CA GLY A 38 2.90 4.70 12.87
C GLY A 38 3.48 3.28 12.76
N LEU A 39 3.16 2.40 13.71
CA LEU A 39 3.76 1.07 13.83
C LEU A 39 2.76 -0.08 13.66
N ALA A 40 3.22 -1.14 13.00
CA ALA A 40 2.53 -2.43 12.93
C ALA A 40 2.77 -3.23 14.21
N THR A 41 1.99 -4.29 14.41
CA THR A 41 2.14 -5.22 15.55
C THR A 41 3.51 -5.91 15.61
N ASP A 42 4.22 -6.01 14.49
CA ASP A 42 5.58 -6.57 14.43
C ASP A 42 6.69 -5.50 14.54
N GLY A 43 6.33 -4.25 14.83
CA GLY A 43 7.26 -3.12 14.96
C GLY A 43 7.69 -2.50 13.62
N SER A 44 7.25 -3.02 12.48
CA SER A 44 7.51 -2.38 11.17
C SER A 44 6.71 -1.08 11.00
N ARG A 45 7.21 -0.15 10.19
CA ARG A 45 6.52 1.13 9.91
C ARG A 45 5.29 0.89 9.04
N LEU A 46 4.18 1.55 9.36
CA LEU A 46 2.96 1.43 8.57
C LEU A 46 2.93 2.37 7.37
N ILE A 47 2.46 1.85 6.25
CA ILE A 47 2.04 2.62 5.09
C ILE A 47 0.61 2.22 4.78
N PHE A 48 -0.28 3.19 4.69
CA PHE A 48 -1.69 2.97 4.36
C PHE A 48 -1.99 3.38 2.92
N VAL A 49 -2.66 2.51 2.17
CA VAL A 49 -3.06 2.71 0.78
C VAL A 49 -4.57 2.57 0.63
N GLN A 50 -5.22 3.59 0.04
CA GLN A 50 -6.61 3.54 -0.39
C GLN A 50 -6.70 2.88 -1.77
N GLY A 51 -6.78 1.55 -1.81
CA GLY A 51 -6.85 0.80 -3.05
C GLY A 51 -8.01 1.24 -3.95
N ALA A 52 -9.20 1.47 -3.39
CA ALA A 52 -10.39 1.79 -4.16
C ALA A 52 -10.35 3.17 -4.89
N THR A 53 -9.38 4.03 -4.57
CA THR A 53 -9.14 5.31 -5.28
C THR A 53 -8.11 5.20 -6.40
N TYR A 54 -7.58 4.00 -6.67
CA TYR A 54 -6.71 3.78 -7.82
C TYR A 54 -7.48 4.00 -9.13
N ASP A 55 -7.10 5.03 -9.86
CA ASP A 55 -7.71 5.40 -11.13
C ASP A 55 -6.63 5.72 -12.17
N THR A 56 -6.61 4.89 -13.22
CA THR A 56 -5.69 5.01 -14.36
C THR A 56 -6.19 5.93 -15.46
N SER A 57 -7.46 6.34 -15.40
CA SER A 57 -8.00 7.37 -16.30
C SER A 57 -7.61 8.79 -15.87
N VAL A 58 -7.33 8.97 -14.57
CA VAL A 58 -6.92 10.25 -13.98
C VAL A 58 -5.41 10.36 -13.83
N CYS A 59 -4.72 9.27 -13.49
CA CYS A 59 -3.28 9.30 -13.24
C CYS A 59 -2.54 8.07 -13.77
N LEU A 60 -1.31 8.27 -14.24
CA LEU A 60 -0.46 7.19 -14.72
C LEU A 60 -0.05 6.28 -13.57
N VAL A 61 0.13 4.98 -13.87
CA VAL A 61 0.55 4.00 -12.85
C VAL A 61 1.89 4.37 -12.21
N GLY A 62 2.79 4.99 -12.98
CA GLY A 62 4.07 5.49 -12.49
C GLY A 62 3.93 6.45 -11.31
N SER A 63 2.95 7.34 -11.31
CA SER A 63 2.76 8.31 -10.23
C SER A 63 2.29 7.68 -8.91
N TYR A 64 1.49 6.61 -8.99
CA TYR A 64 1.12 5.82 -7.80
C TYR A 64 2.35 5.11 -7.21
N VAL A 65 3.20 4.58 -8.07
CA VAL A 65 4.46 3.94 -7.69
C VAL A 65 5.41 4.96 -7.04
N GLU A 66 5.60 6.13 -7.68
CA GLU A 66 6.41 7.23 -7.14
C GLU A 66 5.92 7.67 -5.77
N ARG A 67 4.59 7.76 -5.58
CA ARG A 67 4.02 8.07 -4.28
C ARG A 67 4.36 7.02 -3.23
N CYS A 68 4.28 5.72 -3.56
CA CYS A 68 4.69 4.66 -2.64
C CYS A 68 6.17 4.80 -2.25
N CYS A 69 7.06 5.02 -3.22
CA CYS A 69 8.49 5.23 -2.96
C CYS A 69 8.74 6.45 -2.08
N HIS A 70 8.04 7.57 -2.34
CA HIS A 70 8.12 8.77 -1.53
C HIS A 70 7.74 8.51 -0.07
N VAL A 71 6.62 7.81 0.17
CA VAL A 71 6.18 7.49 1.54
C VAL A 71 7.13 6.50 2.23
N ILE A 72 7.69 5.53 1.49
CA ILE A 72 8.73 4.64 2.04
C ILE A 72 9.96 5.43 2.48
N ASP A 73 10.44 6.36 1.65
CA ASP A 73 11.60 7.20 2.00
C ASP A 73 11.30 8.10 3.22
N GLN A 74 10.06 8.55 3.40
CA GLN A 74 9.64 9.30 4.59
C GLN A 74 9.67 8.47 5.87
N VAL A 75 9.23 7.20 5.82
CA VAL A 75 9.15 6.36 7.03
C VAL A 75 10.43 5.57 7.32
N LEU A 76 11.29 5.38 6.31
CA LEU A 76 12.61 4.74 6.41
C LEU A 76 13.71 5.70 5.94
N PRO A 77 14.16 6.65 6.78
CA PRO A 77 15.10 7.68 6.36
C PRO A 77 16.51 7.12 6.18
N GLY A 78 16.93 6.91 4.92
CA GLY A 78 18.32 6.59 4.55
C GLY A 78 18.61 5.11 4.27
N ASP A 79 19.71 4.84 3.56
CA ASP A 79 20.14 3.46 3.22
C ASP A 79 20.60 2.65 4.44
N GLY A 80 21.11 3.33 5.49
CA GLY A 80 21.60 2.70 6.72
C GLY A 80 20.53 2.48 7.80
N TYR A 81 19.32 3.01 7.64
CA TYR A 81 18.27 2.85 8.64
C TYR A 81 17.86 1.37 8.72
N PRO A 82 18.00 0.68 9.86
CA PRO A 82 17.47 -0.67 9.99
C PRO A 82 15.95 -0.57 10.08
N GLY A 83 15.22 -1.25 9.20
CA GLY A 83 13.77 -1.17 9.23
C GLY A 83 13.08 -1.73 8.01
N GLN A 84 11.82 -2.08 8.23
CA GLN A 84 10.90 -2.58 7.23
C GLN A 84 9.56 -1.84 7.33
N VAL A 85 8.76 -1.95 6.28
CA VAL A 85 7.40 -1.44 6.22
C VAL A 85 6.37 -2.56 6.12
N THR A 86 5.23 -2.36 6.78
CA THR A 86 4.00 -3.10 6.51
C THR A 86 3.05 -2.19 5.75
N ILE A 87 2.65 -2.63 4.56
CA ILE A 87 1.75 -1.89 3.67
C ILE A 87 0.34 -2.42 3.85
N LEU A 88 -0.58 -1.55 4.23
CA LEU A 88 -2.01 -1.85 4.41
C LEU A 88 -2.77 -1.31 3.20
N ILE A 89 -3.46 -2.16 2.45
CA ILE A 89 -4.23 -1.76 1.27
C ILE A 89 -5.71 -2.00 1.53
N ASP A 90 -6.45 -0.92 1.73
CA ASP A 90 -7.90 -0.93 1.89
C ASP A 90 -8.61 -0.87 0.53
N CYS A 91 -9.33 -1.94 0.20
CA CYS A 91 -10.06 -2.13 -1.05
C CYS A 91 -11.54 -1.73 -0.93
N ARG A 92 -12.00 -1.23 0.22
CA ARG A 92 -13.38 -0.76 0.36
C ARG A 92 -13.59 0.52 -0.46
N PRO A 93 -14.67 0.59 -1.25
CA PRO A 93 -15.09 1.83 -1.85
C PRO A 93 -15.70 2.72 -0.78
N TYR A 94 -15.35 4.00 -0.81
CA TYR A 94 -16.03 5.05 -0.07
C TYR A 94 -16.81 5.94 -1.04
N GLU A 95 -17.71 6.76 -0.50
CA GLU A 95 -18.50 7.68 -1.30
C GLU A 95 -17.60 8.59 -2.15
N GLY A 96 -17.96 8.76 -3.43
CA GLY A 96 -17.18 9.54 -4.40
C GLY A 96 -15.98 8.80 -5.03
N MET A 97 -15.77 7.51 -4.72
CA MET A 97 -14.68 6.72 -5.31
C MET A 97 -15.15 5.93 -6.54
N MET A 98 -14.31 5.85 -7.58
CA MET A 98 -14.62 5.12 -8.82
C MET A 98 -14.86 3.62 -8.60
N ASN A 99 -14.18 3.03 -7.61
CA ASN A 99 -14.19 1.58 -7.34
C ASN A 99 -13.83 0.76 -8.58
N PRO A 100 -12.56 0.82 -9.04
CA PRO A 100 -12.15 0.16 -10.27
C PRO A 100 -12.42 -1.35 -10.21
N PRO A 101 -12.69 -2.00 -11.36
CA PRO A 101 -12.81 -3.45 -11.43
C PRO A 101 -11.59 -4.14 -10.81
N ALA A 102 -11.82 -5.25 -10.10
CA ALA A 102 -10.75 -5.98 -9.42
C ALA A 102 -9.56 -6.29 -10.34
N THR A 103 -9.79 -6.60 -11.62
CA THR A 103 -8.73 -6.85 -12.61
C THR A 103 -7.75 -5.69 -12.78
N LYS A 104 -8.19 -4.43 -12.70
CA LYS A 104 -7.31 -3.25 -12.77
C LYS A 104 -6.48 -3.08 -11.50
N MET A 105 -7.08 -3.32 -10.33
CA MET A 105 -6.40 -3.30 -9.03
C MET A 105 -5.24 -4.30 -8.95
N LEU A 106 -5.40 -5.45 -9.61
CA LEU A 106 -4.41 -6.51 -9.61
C LEU A 106 -3.16 -6.17 -10.41
N THR A 107 -3.32 -5.48 -11.55
CA THR A 107 -2.18 -4.97 -12.32
C THR A 107 -1.38 -3.98 -11.49
N PHE A 108 -2.07 -3.14 -10.73
CA PHE A 108 -1.45 -2.23 -9.77
C PHE A 108 -0.68 -2.96 -8.66
N PHE A 109 -1.28 -3.96 -8.00
CA PHE A 109 -0.57 -4.73 -6.96
C PHE A 109 0.70 -5.39 -7.49
N LYS A 110 0.66 -5.90 -8.72
CA LYS A 110 1.86 -6.44 -9.38
C LYS A 110 2.95 -5.39 -9.56
N LEU A 111 2.59 -4.22 -10.06
CA LEU A 111 3.54 -3.14 -10.29
C LEU A 111 4.13 -2.61 -8.98
N VAL A 112 3.32 -2.44 -7.94
CA VAL A 112 3.80 -2.05 -6.61
C VAL A 112 4.73 -3.10 -6.02
N ALA A 113 4.32 -4.37 -6.03
CA ALA A 113 5.15 -5.45 -5.50
C ALA A 113 6.50 -5.54 -6.25
N GLN A 114 6.49 -5.42 -7.57
CA GLN A 114 7.70 -5.45 -8.39
C GLN A 114 8.60 -4.23 -8.14
N VAL A 115 8.03 -3.02 -8.15
CA VAL A 115 8.83 -1.80 -8.00
C VAL A 115 9.40 -1.70 -6.59
N ILE A 116 8.60 -1.97 -5.56
CA ILE A 116 9.13 -1.91 -4.19
C ILE A 116 10.17 -3.01 -3.98
N SER A 117 9.97 -4.22 -4.50
CA SER A 117 10.98 -5.28 -4.37
C SER A 117 12.29 -4.95 -5.08
N ASN A 118 12.22 -4.30 -6.25
CA ASN A 118 13.41 -3.95 -7.04
C ASN A 118 14.16 -2.73 -6.49
N ASN A 119 13.43 -1.74 -5.97
CA ASN A 119 14.01 -0.45 -5.54
C ASN A 119 14.21 -0.36 -4.02
N HIS A 120 13.53 -1.20 -3.23
CA HIS A 120 13.67 -1.25 -1.78
C HIS A 120 13.81 -2.72 -1.31
N PRO A 121 14.86 -3.44 -1.78
CA PRO A 121 15.05 -4.84 -1.44
C PRO A 121 15.19 -5.02 0.07
N GLY A 122 14.49 -6.01 0.62
CA GLY A 122 14.51 -6.31 2.07
C GLY A 122 13.76 -5.31 2.96
N ARG A 123 13.16 -4.26 2.40
CA ARG A 123 12.45 -3.22 3.16
C ARG A 123 10.97 -3.50 3.38
N ILE A 124 10.40 -4.51 2.72
CA ILE A 124 9.01 -4.91 2.93
C ILE A 124 8.97 -6.05 3.95
N SER A 125 8.29 -5.83 5.08
CA SER A 125 7.90 -6.91 6.01
C SER A 125 6.69 -7.63 5.44
N LYS A 126 5.58 -6.90 5.24
CA LYS A 126 4.29 -7.45 4.81
C LYS A 126 3.54 -6.48 3.90
N VAL A 127 2.68 -7.03 3.05
CA VAL A 127 1.66 -6.29 2.31
C VAL A 127 0.32 -6.94 2.60
N VAL A 128 -0.56 -6.24 3.31
CA VAL A 128 -1.86 -6.71 3.77
C VAL A 128 -2.94 -6.08 2.90
N ILE A 129 -3.69 -6.89 2.16
CA ILE A 129 -4.72 -6.44 1.23
C ILE A 129 -6.08 -6.89 1.75
N TYR A 130 -6.98 -5.93 1.99
CA TYR A 130 -8.25 -6.19 2.67
C TYR A 130 -9.31 -5.14 2.31
N PRO A 131 -10.59 -5.44 2.48
CA PRO A 131 -11.20 -6.75 2.35
C PRO A 131 -11.18 -7.20 0.89
N ILE A 132 -10.82 -8.45 0.66
CA ILE A 132 -10.98 -9.10 -0.63
C ILE A 132 -12.29 -9.89 -0.65
N PRO A 133 -13.19 -9.65 -1.63
CA PRO A 133 -14.38 -10.48 -1.81
C PRO A 133 -14.01 -11.96 -1.98
N ARG A 134 -14.70 -12.84 -1.27
CA ARG A 134 -14.44 -14.29 -1.37
C ARG A 134 -14.54 -14.81 -2.81
N ILE A 135 -15.40 -14.21 -3.63
CA ILE A 135 -15.61 -14.60 -5.03
C ILE A 135 -14.35 -14.40 -5.90
N ILE A 136 -13.43 -13.50 -5.53
CA ILE A 136 -12.20 -13.24 -6.29
C ILE A 136 -10.96 -13.97 -5.73
N THR A 137 -11.13 -14.86 -4.75
CA THR A 137 -10.02 -15.62 -4.14
C THR A 137 -9.28 -16.48 -5.18
N GLY A 138 -9.99 -17.07 -6.14
CA GLY A 138 -9.37 -17.84 -7.23
C GLY A 138 -8.44 -17.01 -8.10
N LEU A 139 -8.85 -15.77 -8.40
CA LEU A 139 -8.06 -14.82 -9.19
C LEU A 139 -6.80 -14.38 -8.42
N VAL A 140 -6.93 -14.13 -7.11
CA VAL A 140 -5.78 -13.84 -6.23
C VAL A 140 -4.77 -14.99 -6.25
N ASN A 141 -5.23 -16.24 -6.13
CA ASN A 141 -4.34 -17.41 -6.16
C ASN A 141 -3.57 -17.56 -7.48
N MET A 142 -4.21 -17.26 -8.61
CA MET A 142 -3.54 -17.25 -9.92
C MET A 142 -2.41 -16.22 -9.96
N ILE A 143 -2.64 -15.04 -9.40
CA ILE A 143 -1.66 -13.94 -9.41
C ILE A 143 -0.51 -14.23 -8.45
N LEU A 144 -0.79 -14.83 -7.29
CA LEU A 144 0.25 -15.25 -6.36
C LEU A 144 1.28 -16.17 -7.03
N ARG A 145 0.85 -17.00 -7.99
CA ARG A 145 1.74 -17.87 -8.77
C ARG A 145 2.71 -17.12 -9.68
N MET A 146 2.38 -15.88 -10.07
CA MET A 146 3.24 -15.04 -10.91
C MET A 146 4.38 -14.37 -10.13
N PHE A 147 4.29 -14.32 -8.80
CA PHE A 147 5.36 -13.80 -7.95
C PHE A 147 6.31 -14.90 -7.52
N ASN A 148 7.57 -14.52 -7.30
CA ASN A 148 8.56 -15.38 -6.67
C ASN A 148 8.13 -15.70 -5.21
N LYS A 149 8.76 -16.72 -4.62
CA LYS A 149 8.41 -17.22 -3.29
C LYS A 149 8.53 -16.13 -2.21
N ASP A 150 9.63 -15.37 -2.22
CA ASP A 150 9.89 -14.31 -1.25
C ASP A 150 8.81 -13.21 -1.27
N THR A 151 8.43 -12.72 -2.45
CA THR A 151 7.35 -11.75 -2.58
C THR A 151 6.02 -12.34 -2.13
N ARG A 152 5.72 -13.60 -2.49
CA ARG A 152 4.46 -14.26 -2.14
C ARG A 152 4.26 -14.38 -0.62
N GLU A 153 5.32 -14.70 0.12
CA GLU A 153 5.26 -14.87 1.59
C GLU A 153 4.97 -13.54 2.33
N LYS A 154 5.28 -12.41 1.69
CA LYS A 154 4.98 -11.07 2.23
C LYS A 154 3.54 -10.64 1.96
N LEU A 155 2.87 -11.19 0.95
CA LEU A 155 1.50 -10.85 0.58
C LEU A 155 0.49 -11.57 1.47
N ASN A 156 -0.36 -10.81 2.16
CA ASN A 156 -1.38 -11.28 3.07
C ASN A 156 -2.75 -10.78 2.60
N PHE A 157 -3.67 -11.68 2.27
CA PHE A 157 -5.01 -11.32 1.82
C PHE A 157 -6.03 -11.60 2.92
N ILE A 158 -6.82 -10.59 3.27
CA ILE A 158 -7.89 -10.73 4.25
C ILE A 158 -9.22 -10.69 3.52
N SER A 159 -9.94 -11.81 3.54
CA SER A 159 -11.27 -11.86 2.96
C SER A 159 -12.28 -11.10 3.82
N GLY A 160 -13.21 -10.40 3.18
CA GLY A 160 -14.28 -9.67 3.87
C GLY A 160 -15.30 -9.08 2.92
N ARG A 161 -16.31 -8.39 3.48
CA ARG A 161 -17.25 -7.59 2.69
C ARG A 161 -16.53 -6.33 2.20
N SER A 162 -16.63 -6.03 0.91
CA SER A 162 -16.02 -4.86 0.28
C SER A 162 -17.07 -3.89 -0.29
N SER A 163 -18.31 -3.94 0.19
CA SER A 163 -19.33 -2.95 -0.20
C SER A 163 -19.09 -1.64 0.55
N MET A 164 -19.64 -0.54 0.03
CA MET A 164 -19.58 0.76 0.68
C MET A 164 -20.10 0.69 2.12
N GLY A 165 -19.37 1.30 3.06
CA GLY A 165 -19.70 1.26 4.49
C GLY A 165 -19.45 -0.08 5.20
N SER A 166 -18.84 -1.07 4.53
CA SER A 166 -18.52 -2.34 5.20
C SER A 166 -17.52 -2.12 6.35
N PRO A 167 -17.71 -2.83 7.48
CA PRO A 167 -16.77 -2.77 8.59
C PRO A 167 -15.40 -3.31 8.17
N CYS A 168 -14.37 -2.89 8.90
CA CYS A 168 -13.04 -3.43 8.71
C CYS A 168 -13.02 -4.91 9.17
N PRO A 169 -12.48 -5.85 8.37
CA PRO A 169 -12.47 -7.26 8.76
C PRO A 169 -11.72 -7.48 10.09
N PRO A 170 -12.22 -8.30 11.04
CA PRO A 170 -11.57 -8.48 12.33
C PRO A 170 -10.10 -8.90 12.25
N LYS A 171 -9.72 -9.73 11.27
CA LYS A 171 -8.34 -10.18 11.05
C LYS A 171 -7.36 -9.05 10.71
N PHE A 172 -7.85 -7.88 10.29
CA PHE A 172 -7.02 -6.70 10.07
C PHE A 172 -6.25 -6.30 11.34
N TRP A 173 -6.88 -6.43 12.50
CA TRP A 173 -6.32 -6.05 13.79
C TRP A 173 -5.17 -6.95 14.27
N ASN A 174 -4.86 -8.02 13.53
CA ASN A 174 -3.64 -8.79 13.76
C ASN A 174 -2.38 -8.03 13.31
N TYR A 175 -2.53 -6.97 12.51
CA TYR A 175 -1.44 -6.20 11.92
C TYR A 175 -1.30 -4.79 12.52
N VAL A 176 -2.33 -4.30 13.21
CA VAL A 176 -2.38 -2.97 13.84
C VAL A 176 -2.95 -3.10 15.24
N GLU A 177 -2.18 -2.70 16.25
CA GLU A 177 -2.58 -2.81 17.65
C GLU A 177 -3.54 -1.69 18.04
N ASP A 178 -3.14 -0.43 17.84
CA ASP A 178 -3.94 0.76 18.16
C ASP A 178 -4.43 1.45 16.87
N PRO A 179 -5.73 1.75 16.73
CA PRO A 179 -6.26 2.59 15.65
C PRO A 179 -5.54 3.95 15.48
N SER A 180 -4.90 4.49 16.53
CA SER A 180 -4.11 5.72 16.47
C SER A 180 -2.90 5.60 15.53
N GLU A 181 -2.42 4.38 15.26
CA GLU A 181 -1.32 4.10 14.33
C GLU A 181 -1.72 4.29 12.86
N LEU A 182 -3.02 4.36 12.57
CA LEU A 182 -3.54 4.65 11.23
C LEU A 182 -3.57 6.17 10.96
N PRO A 183 -3.44 6.59 9.69
CA PRO A 183 -3.65 7.99 9.34
C PRO A 183 -5.00 8.50 9.84
N GLU A 184 -5.03 9.70 10.40
CA GLU A 184 -6.23 10.29 11.00
C GLU A 184 -7.44 10.25 10.04
N SER A 185 -7.19 10.49 8.75
CA SER A 185 -8.21 10.49 7.70
C SER A 185 -8.94 9.15 7.54
N THR A 186 -8.38 8.05 8.03
CA THR A 186 -8.89 6.69 7.80
C THR A 186 -9.45 6.00 9.04
N ARG A 187 -9.16 6.54 10.23
CA ARG A 187 -9.53 5.95 11.53
C ARG A 187 -11.04 5.73 11.68
N LYS A 188 -11.85 6.66 11.17
CA LYS A 188 -13.32 6.56 11.21
C LYS A 188 -13.89 5.32 10.52
N TRP A 189 -13.14 4.71 9.60
CA TRP A 189 -13.54 3.48 8.90
C TRP A 189 -12.86 2.22 9.44
N HIS A 190 -11.98 2.38 10.42
CA HIS A 190 -11.21 1.30 11.07
C HIS A 190 -11.55 1.31 12.56
N VAL A 191 -12.81 1.00 12.87
CA VAL A 191 -13.26 0.81 14.24
C VAL A 191 -13.16 -0.67 14.57
N ARG A 192 -12.64 -1.01 15.76
CA ARG A 192 -12.73 -2.36 16.29
C ARG A 192 -14.21 -2.62 16.59
N GLU A 193 -14.83 -3.57 15.91
CA GLU A 193 -16.10 -4.11 16.37
C GLU A 193 -15.85 -4.66 17.79
N GLN A 194 -16.54 -4.11 18.78
CA GLN A 194 -16.55 -4.72 20.12
C GLN A 194 -17.26 -6.07 19.96
N ALA A 195 -16.51 -7.15 20.21
CA ALA A 195 -17.04 -8.51 20.23
C ALA A 195 -18.02 -8.70 21.39
#